data_AF-A0A853SSB0-F1
#
_entry.id   AF-A0A853SSB0-F1
#
_cell.length_a   1.000
_cell.length_b   1.000
_cell.length_c   1.000
_cell.angle_alpha   90.00
_cell.angle_beta   90.00
_cell.angle_gamma   90.00
#
_symmetry.space_group_name_H-M   'P 1'
#
loop_
_entity.id
_entity.type
_entity.pdbx_description
1 polymer ?
#
loop_
_entity_poly.entity_id
_entity_poly.type
_entity_poly.pdbx_seq_one_letter_code
_entity_poly.pdbx_strand_id
1 'polypeptide(L)'
;MSIFDLVLNISPSFHRQCSIRIEGEATGLATFEALQTGLLPRITHSLPVESEQMATLHRRSSAMLMEWDEQWNQLGLDGISINGVFGSSSSKPQLFSLWSPKEGCAAHTMLAAVFECLPFDRCSGPAGELLEIVRSYLDLQPPVSIINYKPTHLRLAPWVHANDACEVESHLRMLADDGDLIVDASGMERFCGALTQLLPVEHLLKRRGEVRWIVRSEFSNALIQAGVAQSMIEIVPALPISRKGEPIVLGGIFVGSSELISFAKAGERMQLVRSFRKEYSLTIEQASKAAAELMEIVACHPMH
;
A
#
# COMPACT_ATOMS: atom_id res chain seq x y z
N MET A 1 -4.54 -35.60 4.47
CA MET A 1 -5.01 -34.54 5.38
C MET A 1 -5.28 -33.33 4.52
N SER A 2 -6.50 -32.79 4.56
CA SER A 2 -6.97 -31.77 3.61
C SER A 2 -7.22 -30.46 4.34
N ILE A 3 -6.41 -29.47 4.01
CA ILE A 3 -6.24 -28.19 4.70
C ILE A 3 -6.96 -27.12 3.87
N PHE A 4 -7.60 -26.13 4.52
CA PHE A 4 -8.03 -24.91 3.82
C PHE A 4 -6.78 -24.27 3.22
N ASP A 5 -6.77 -23.98 1.93
CA ASP A 5 -5.65 -23.34 1.25
C ASP A 5 -6.18 -22.29 0.29
N LEU A 6 -5.94 -21.03 0.61
CA LEU A 6 -6.26 -19.89 -0.23
C LEU A 6 -4.95 -19.23 -0.67
N VAL A 7 -4.76 -19.13 -1.99
CA VAL A 7 -3.65 -18.38 -2.59
C VAL A 7 -4.22 -17.26 -3.42
N LEU A 8 -3.75 -16.03 -3.22
CA LEU A 8 -4.08 -14.86 -4.03
C LEU A 8 -2.80 -14.26 -4.60
N ASN A 9 -2.76 -14.08 -5.92
CA ASN A 9 -1.71 -13.35 -6.61
C ASN A 9 -2.25 -11.99 -7.01
N ILE A 10 -1.70 -10.92 -6.44
CA ILE A 10 -2.19 -9.55 -6.58
C ILE A 10 -1.19 -8.77 -7.44
N SER A 11 -1.69 -8.21 -8.55
CA SER A 11 -0.89 -7.46 -9.52
C SER A 11 -1.37 -6.02 -9.62
N PRO A 12 -0.92 -5.13 -8.72
CA PRO A 12 -1.26 -3.71 -8.79
C PRO A 12 -0.57 -3.02 -9.99
N SER A 13 -1.26 -2.03 -10.57
CA SER A 13 -0.83 -1.33 -11.79
C SER A 13 0.54 -0.64 -11.63
N PHE A 14 0.80 0.01 -10.49
CA PHE A 14 2.02 0.81 -10.26
C PHE A 14 2.95 0.25 -9.19
N HIS A 15 2.59 -0.88 -8.57
CA HIS A 15 3.35 -1.46 -7.47
C HIS A 15 3.85 -2.86 -7.80
N ARG A 16 4.74 -3.38 -6.95
CA ARG A 16 5.30 -4.73 -7.10
C ARG A 16 4.20 -5.79 -6.94
N GLN A 17 4.23 -6.83 -7.78
CA GLN A 17 3.38 -8.00 -7.63
C GLN A 17 3.64 -8.69 -6.29
N CYS A 18 2.57 -9.16 -5.66
CA CYS A 18 2.65 -9.87 -4.40
C CYS A 18 1.68 -11.06 -4.35
N SER A 19 1.90 -11.93 -3.38
CA SER A 19 1.10 -13.12 -3.12
C SER A 19 0.71 -13.14 -1.64
N ILE A 20 -0.54 -13.52 -1.37
CA ILE A 20 -1.00 -13.87 -0.03
C ILE A 20 -1.43 -15.33 -0.06
N ARG A 21 -0.88 -16.13 0.85
CA ARG A 21 -1.32 -17.51 1.08
C ARG A 21 -1.82 -17.65 2.51
N ILE A 22 -3.00 -18.22 2.68
CA ILE A 22 -3.56 -18.54 3.99
C ILE A 22 -3.90 -20.01 4.01
N GLU A 23 -3.26 -20.76 4.90
CA GLU A 23 -3.47 -22.20 5.03
C GLU A 23 -3.74 -22.61 6.48
N GLY A 24 -4.67 -23.56 6.69
CA GLY A 24 -5.03 -24.01 8.03
C GLY A 24 -6.31 -24.85 8.10
N GLU A 25 -6.74 -25.18 9.31
CA GLU A 25 -8.10 -25.74 9.56
C GLU A 25 -8.79 -24.88 10.61
N ALA A 26 -8.69 -25.29 11.89
CA ALA A 26 -9.22 -24.52 13.01
C ALA A 26 -8.39 -23.27 13.29
N THR A 27 -7.08 -23.33 13.08
CA THR A 27 -6.14 -22.19 13.10
C THR A 27 -5.28 -22.28 11.84
N GLY A 28 -4.57 -21.22 11.50
CA GLY A 28 -3.79 -21.19 10.27
C GLY A 28 -2.55 -20.31 10.31
N LEU A 29 -1.95 -20.16 9.14
CA LEU A 29 -0.82 -19.29 8.87
C LEU A 29 -1.14 -18.44 7.64
N ALA A 30 -1.09 -17.12 7.79
CA ALA A 30 -1.14 -16.18 6.69
C ALA A 30 0.29 -15.79 6.32
N THR A 31 0.64 -15.91 5.05
CA THR A 31 1.95 -15.58 4.51
C THR A 31 1.80 -14.61 3.36
N PHE A 32 2.39 -13.44 3.51
CA PHE A 32 2.56 -12.45 2.46
C PHE A 32 3.95 -12.57 1.84
N GLU A 33 4.01 -12.56 0.52
CA GLU A 33 5.26 -12.59 -0.23
C GLU A 33 5.28 -11.57 -1.38
N ALA A 34 6.42 -10.93 -1.56
CA ALA A 34 6.75 -10.24 -2.80
C ALA A 34 8.06 -10.82 -3.35
N LEU A 35 7.98 -11.52 -4.48
CA LEU A 35 9.11 -12.23 -5.09
C LEU A 35 10.17 -11.28 -5.59
N GLN A 36 11.45 -11.64 -5.43
CA GLN A 36 12.58 -10.84 -5.90
C GLN A 36 12.35 -10.37 -7.34
N THR A 37 12.49 -9.07 -7.54
CA THR A 37 12.27 -8.42 -8.84
C THR A 37 13.44 -7.47 -9.07
N GLY A 38 14.38 -7.87 -9.93
CA GLY A 38 15.65 -7.15 -10.09
C GLY A 38 16.41 -7.04 -8.76
N LEU A 39 16.66 -5.79 -8.33
CA LEU A 39 17.34 -5.48 -7.06
C LEU A 39 16.41 -5.43 -5.84
N LEU A 40 15.08 -5.53 -6.03
CA LEU A 40 14.14 -5.53 -4.91
C LEU A 40 14.28 -6.85 -4.14
N PRO A 41 14.64 -6.81 -2.85
CA PRO A 41 14.81 -8.02 -2.07
C PRO A 41 13.48 -8.77 -1.98
N ARG A 42 13.55 -10.09 -1.88
CA ARG A 42 12.37 -10.89 -1.53
C ARG A 42 11.84 -10.39 -0.17
N ILE A 43 10.54 -10.14 -0.12
CA ILE A 43 9.83 -9.84 1.12
C ILE A 43 8.99 -11.06 1.44
N THR A 44 9.12 -11.59 2.64
CA THR A 44 8.26 -12.66 3.17
C THR A 44 7.88 -12.25 4.59
N HIS A 45 6.60 -12.31 4.91
CA HIS A 45 6.07 -12.02 6.23
C HIS A 45 4.96 -13.01 6.54
N SER A 46 4.98 -13.61 7.72
CA SER A 46 3.99 -14.61 8.12
C SER A 46 3.45 -14.31 9.51
N LEU A 47 2.15 -14.49 9.70
CA LEU A 47 1.46 -14.33 10.97
C LEU A 47 0.56 -15.55 11.24
N PRO A 48 0.47 -16.00 12.51
CA PRO A 48 -0.52 -17.00 12.88
C PRO A 48 -1.93 -16.40 12.77
N VAL A 49 -2.87 -17.22 12.32
CA VAL A 49 -4.29 -16.89 12.16
C VAL A 49 -5.09 -17.67 13.19
N GLU A 50 -5.81 -16.92 14.02
CA GLU A 50 -6.68 -17.49 15.06
C GLU A 50 -7.97 -18.06 14.48
N SER A 51 -8.66 -18.85 15.30
CA SER A 51 -9.79 -19.65 14.84
C SER A 51 -11.00 -18.87 14.34
N GLU A 52 -11.26 -17.70 14.93
CA GLU A 52 -12.34 -16.83 14.50
C GLU A 52 -12.11 -16.25 13.11
N GLN A 53 -10.88 -15.79 12.82
CA GLN A 53 -10.48 -15.29 11.51
C GLN A 53 -10.50 -16.41 10.46
N MET A 54 -9.99 -17.60 10.80
CA MET A 54 -10.06 -18.76 9.89
C MET A 54 -11.50 -19.13 9.54
N ALA A 55 -12.40 -19.18 10.53
CA ALA A 55 -13.81 -19.49 10.31
C ALA A 55 -14.50 -18.41 9.46
N THR A 56 -14.20 -17.14 9.70
CA THR A 56 -14.71 -16.03 8.89
C THR A 56 -14.22 -16.11 7.46
N LEU A 57 -12.92 -16.32 7.26
CA LEU A 57 -12.33 -16.48 5.93
C LEU A 57 -12.98 -17.64 5.17
N HIS A 58 -13.10 -18.82 5.78
CA HIS A 58 -13.73 -19.99 5.15
C HIS A 58 -15.15 -19.68 4.67
N ARG A 59 -15.95 -19.05 5.53
CA ARG A 59 -17.32 -18.65 5.21
C ARG A 59 -17.38 -17.64 4.06
N ARG A 60 -16.52 -16.61 4.06
CA ARG A 60 -16.51 -15.57 3.01
C ARG A 60 -15.97 -16.10 1.67
N SER A 61 -14.94 -16.93 1.67
CA SER A 61 -14.44 -17.59 0.46
C SER A 61 -15.50 -18.52 -0.14
N SER A 62 -16.20 -19.30 0.69
CA SER A 62 -17.28 -20.18 0.21
C SER A 62 -18.44 -19.39 -0.40
N ALA A 63 -18.86 -18.30 0.25
CA ALA A 63 -19.92 -17.43 -0.25
C ALA A 63 -19.53 -16.78 -1.59
N MET A 64 -18.31 -16.25 -1.70
CA MET A 64 -17.80 -15.68 -2.94
C MET A 64 -17.86 -16.68 -4.10
N LEU A 65 -17.45 -17.93 -3.88
CA LEU A 65 -17.45 -18.94 -4.93
C LEU A 65 -18.86 -19.40 -5.35
N MET A 66 -19.86 -19.26 -4.48
CA MET A 66 -21.26 -19.51 -4.86
C MET A 66 -21.80 -18.42 -5.80
N GLU A 67 -21.28 -17.20 -5.70
CA GLU A 67 -21.65 -16.05 -6.53
C GLU A 67 -20.69 -15.83 -7.72
N TRP A 68 -19.62 -16.62 -7.79
CA TRP A 68 -18.58 -16.45 -8.80
C TRP A 68 -19.07 -16.84 -10.20
N ASP A 69 -18.79 -15.98 -11.17
CA ASP A 69 -18.93 -16.27 -12.59
C ASP A 69 -17.75 -15.71 -13.41
N GLU A 70 -17.68 -16.06 -14.70
CA GLU A 70 -16.61 -15.62 -15.59
C GLU A 70 -16.64 -14.11 -15.91
N GLN A 71 -17.72 -13.38 -15.58
CA GLN A 71 -17.86 -11.95 -15.85
C GLN A 71 -17.10 -11.09 -14.84
N TRP A 72 -16.72 -11.65 -13.68
CA TRP A 72 -15.87 -10.97 -12.69
C TRP A 72 -14.46 -10.64 -13.24
N ASN A 73 -14.08 -11.27 -14.35
CA ASN A 73 -12.89 -10.94 -15.13
C ASN A 73 -12.98 -9.57 -15.85
N GLN A 74 -14.15 -8.92 -15.84
CA GLN A 74 -14.41 -7.69 -16.60
C GLN A 74 -14.78 -6.48 -15.72
N LEU A 75 -14.87 -6.66 -14.40
CA LEU A 75 -15.32 -5.64 -13.45
C LEU A 75 -14.14 -5.11 -12.64
N GLY A 76 -13.59 -3.94 -12.98
CA GLY A 76 -12.59 -3.26 -12.14
C GLY A 76 -12.36 -1.82 -12.57
N LEU A 77 -12.03 -0.96 -11.61
CA LEU A 77 -11.80 0.47 -11.84
C LEU A 77 -10.37 0.78 -12.32
N ASP A 78 -9.34 0.08 -11.80
CA ASP A 78 -7.94 0.57 -11.88
C ASP A 78 -6.85 -0.47 -12.19
N GLY A 79 -7.19 -1.53 -12.94
CA GLY A 79 -6.17 -2.41 -13.54
C GLY A 79 -5.47 -3.41 -12.61
N ILE A 80 -6.01 -3.66 -11.41
CA ILE A 80 -5.52 -4.72 -10.52
C ILE A 80 -6.17 -6.03 -10.89
N SER A 81 -5.35 -6.99 -11.33
CA SER A 81 -5.76 -8.39 -11.47
C SER A 81 -5.40 -9.17 -10.22
N ILE A 82 -6.38 -9.89 -9.68
CA ILE A 82 -6.20 -10.84 -8.59
C ILE A 82 -6.54 -12.22 -9.13
N ASN A 83 -5.56 -13.12 -9.13
CA ASN A 83 -5.73 -14.52 -9.52
C ASN A 83 -5.64 -15.39 -8.29
N GLY A 84 -6.70 -16.14 -8.02
CA GLY A 84 -6.86 -16.90 -6.79
C GLY A 84 -7.05 -18.39 -7.02
N VAL A 85 -6.63 -19.17 -6.02
CA VAL A 85 -6.92 -20.59 -5.90
C VAL A 85 -7.48 -20.83 -4.51
N PHE A 86 -8.64 -21.47 -4.42
CA PHE A 86 -9.23 -21.88 -3.15
C PHE A 86 -9.46 -23.39 -3.12
N GLY A 87 -8.91 -24.07 -2.12
CA GLY A 87 -9.20 -25.46 -1.82
C GLY A 87 -9.67 -25.65 -0.38
N SER A 88 -10.56 -26.62 -0.15
CA SER A 88 -10.95 -27.05 1.20
C SER A 88 -11.09 -28.57 1.25
N SER A 89 -11.22 -29.12 2.46
CA SER A 89 -11.50 -30.54 2.69
C SER A 89 -12.78 -31.01 1.99
N SER A 90 -13.75 -30.11 1.84
CA SER A 90 -15.08 -30.37 1.27
C SER A 90 -15.22 -30.01 -0.21
N SER A 91 -14.23 -29.38 -0.83
CA SER A 91 -14.33 -28.88 -2.21
C SER A 91 -13.02 -29.03 -2.99
N LYS A 92 -13.12 -29.46 -4.25
CA LYS A 92 -11.96 -29.44 -5.15
C LYS A 92 -11.42 -28.00 -5.28
N PRO A 93 -10.10 -27.83 -5.44
CA PRO A 93 -9.52 -26.52 -5.70
C PRO A 93 -10.21 -25.83 -6.88
N GLN A 94 -10.65 -24.59 -6.67
CA GLN A 94 -11.28 -23.75 -7.68
C GLN A 94 -10.36 -22.57 -7.99
N LEU A 95 -10.09 -22.38 -9.29
CA LEU A 95 -9.39 -21.21 -9.80
C LEU A 95 -10.41 -20.10 -10.02
N PHE A 96 -10.06 -18.88 -9.64
CA PHE A 96 -10.85 -17.70 -9.94
C PHE A 96 -9.93 -16.54 -10.31
N SER A 97 -10.48 -15.59 -11.04
CA SER A 97 -9.84 -14.31 -11.30
C SER A 97 -10.86 -13.20 -11.07
N LEU A 98 -10.38 -12.09 -10.51
CA LEU A 98 -11.19 -10.93 -10.19
C LEU A 98 -10.39 -9.66 -10.44
N TRP A 99 -11.11 -8.60 -10.76
CA TRP A 99 -10.58 -7.26 -10.91
C TRP A 99 -11.21 -6.36 -9.85
N SER A 100 -10.45 -5.37 -9.36
CA SER A 100 -10.78 -4.48 -8.23
C SER A 100 -12.28 -4.46 -7.85
N PRO A 101 -12.71 -5.33 -6.91
CA PRO A 101 -14.13 -5.58 -6.71
C PRO A 101 -14.78 -4.43 -5.96
N LYS A 102 -16.02 -4.09 -6.34
CA LYS A 102 -16.78 -3.03 -5.67
C LYS A 102 -16.99 -3.33 -4.19
N GLU A 103 -16.91 -2.29 -3.37
CA GLU A 103 -17.20 -2.37 -1.94
C GLU A 103 -18.53 -3.08 -1.66
N GLY A 104 -18.52 -3.99 -0.68
CA GLY A 104 -19.71 -4.70 -0.22
C GLY A 104 -20.14 -5.91 -1.05
N CYS A 105 -19.53 -6.18 -2.21
CA CYS A 105 -19.77 -7.44 -2.92
C CYS A 105 -19.08 -8.64 -2.24
N ALA A 106 -19.44 -9.87 -2.62
CA ALA A 106 -18.86 -11.07 -2.00
C ALA A 106 -17.34 -11.20 -2.22
N ALA A 107 -16.82 -10.76 -3.37
CA ALA A 107 -15.37 -10.69 -3.60
C ALA A 107 -14.67 -9.74 -2.62
N HIS A 108 -15.21 -8.52 -2.48
CA HIS A 108 -14.65 -7.51 -1.59
C HIS A 108 -14.69 -7.97 -0.14
N THR A 109 -15.80 -8.59 0.29
CA THR A 109 -15.93 -9.17 1.63
C THR A 109 -14.95 -10.33 1.88
N MET A 110 -14.66 -11.14 0.86
CA MET A 110 -13.62 -12.18 0.94
C MET A 110 -12.23 -11.56 1.09
N LEU A 111 -11.91 -10.54 0.30
CA LEU A 111 -10.64 -9.82 0.41
C LEU A 111 -10.50 -9.14 1.78
N ALA A 112 -11.56 -8.54 2.32
CA ALA A 112 -11.55 -7.98 3.68
C ALA A 112 -11.16 -9.05 4.71
N ALA A 113 -11.78 -10.24 4.66
CA ALA A 113 -11.44 -11.35 5.55
C ALA A 113 -9.99 -11.86 5.39
N VAL A 114 -9.43 -11.81 4.17
CA VAL A 114 -8.01 -12.12 3.93
C VAL A 114 -7.10 -11.12 4.64
N PHE A 115 -7.42 -9.83 4.53
CA PHE A 115 -6.60 -8.78 5.15
C PHE A 115 -6.80 -8.67 6.67
N GLU A 116 -7.89 -9.20 7.24
CA GLU A 116 -8.02 -9.42 8.68
C GLU A 116 -7.02 -10.47 9.21
N CYS A 117 -6.60 -11.43 8.39
CA CYS A 117 -5.55 -12.39 8.75
C CYS A 117 -4.13 -11.80 8.76
N LEU A 118 -3.96 -10.61 8.17
CA LEU A 118 -2.72 -9.83 8.14
C LEU A 118 -3.04 -8.43 8.66
N PRO A 119 -3.32 -8.22 9.96
CA PRO A 119 -3.80 -6.92 10.43
C PRO A 119 -2.70 -5.86 10.41
N PHE A 120 -3.10 -4.61 10.15
CA PHE A 120 -2.19 -3.48 9.96
C PHE A 120 -1.21 -3.28 11.12
N ASP A 121 -1.67 -3.42 12.37
CA ASP A 121 -0.88 -3.21 13.59
C ASP A 121 0.16 -4.30 13.87
N ARG A 122 0.08 -5.44 13.15
CA ARG A 122 1.04 -6.56 13.25
C ARG A 122 1.97 -6.69 12.05
N CYS A 123 1.75 -5.88 11.01
CA CYS A 123 2.56 -5.87 9.80
C CYS A 123 3.39 -4.58 9.74
N SER A 124 4.68 -4.67 10.04
CA SER A 124 5.62 -3.53 10.02
C SER A 124 6.69 -3.67 8.94
N GLY A 125 7.39 -2.58 8.64
CA GLY A 125 8.49 -2.54 7.68
C GLY A 125 8.02 -2.74 6.24
N PRO A 126 8.90 -3.20 5.33
CA PRO A 126 8.61 -3.26 3.89
C PRO A 126 7.38 -4.10 3.51
N ALA A 127 7.08 -5.15 4.29
CA ALA A 127 5.88 -5.95 4.08
C ALA A 127 4.61 -5.19 4.49
N GLY A 128 4.65 -4.50 5.62
CA GLY A 128 3.56 -3.67 6.11
C GLY A 128 3.22 -2.54 5.14
N GLU A 129 4.24 -1.83 4.64
CA GLU A 129 4.09 -0.75 3.67
C GLU A 129 3.41 -1.23 2.37
N LEU A 130 3.87 -2.35 1.79
CA LEU A 130 3.23 -2.92 0.60
C LEU A 130 1.79 -3.39 0.86
N LEU A 131 1.54 -4.02 2.01
CA LEU A 131 0.20 -4.45 2.38
C LEU A 131 -0.74 -3.25 2.58
N GLU A 132 -0.26 -2.15 3.16
CA GLU A 132 -1.03 -0.91 3.35
C GLU A 132 -1.41 -0.26 2.01
N ILE A 133 -0.48 -0.25 1.05
CA ILE A 133 -0.75 0.17 -0.32
C ILE A 133 -1.85 -0.71 -0.94
N VAL A 134 -1.70 -2.04 -0.87
CA VAL A 134 -2.68 -2.97 -1.46
C VAL A 134 -4.06 -2.83 -0.80
N ARG A 135 -4.13 -2.63 0.53
CA ARG A 135 -5.40 -2.34 1.21
C ARG A 135 -6.06 -1.07 0.68
N SER A 136 -5.27 -0.02 0.48
CA SER A 136 -5.78 1.26 -0.03
C SER A 136 -6.36 1.11 -1.44
N TYR A 137 -5.68 0.38 -2.31
CA TYR A 137 -6.15 0.13 -3.68
C TYR A 137 -7.43 -0.70 -3.79
N LEU A 138 -7.72 -1.51 -2.77
CA LEU A 138 -8.87 -2.41 -2.73
C LEU A 138 -10.00 -1.86 -1.85
N ASP A 139 -9.88 -0.62 -1.38
CA ASP A 139 -10.80 0.01 -0.42
C ASP A 139 -11.06 -0.90 0.80
N LEU A 140 -9.99 -1.47 1.37
CA LEU A 140 -10.03 -2.39 2.51
C LEU A 140 -9.61 -1.76 3.83
N GLN A 141 -9.36 -0.45 3.84
CA GLN A 141 -9.02 0.28 5.06
C GLN A 141 -9.67 1.65 5.06
N PRO A 142 -10.04 2.18 6.23
CA PRO A 142 -10.57 3.52 6.34
C PRO A 142 -9.50 4.55 5.93
N PRO A 143 -9.90 5.77 5.53
CA PRO A 143 -8.98 6.86 5.18
C PRO A 143 -8.05 7.23 6.33
N VAL A 144 -8.47 6.95 7.58
CA VAL A 144 -7.68 7.17 8.79
C VAL A 144 -7.84 6.00 9.75
N SER A 145 -6.71 5.53 10.29
CA SER A 145 -6.68 4.50 11.33
C SER A 145 -6.14 5.07 12.64
N ILE A 146 -6.83 4.80 13.75
CA ILE A 146 -6.40 5.18 15.09
C ILE A 146 -5.75 3.98 15.75
N ILE A 147 -4.48 4.12 16.07
CA ILE A 147 -3.69 3.13 16.80
C ILE A 147 -3.56 3.64 18.24
N ASN A 148 -4.29 2.98 19.15
CA ASN A 148 -4.42 3.38 20.55
C ASN A 148 -3.19 2.99 21.40
N TYR A 149 -2.02 3.48 21.02
CA TYR A 149 -0.82 3.51 21.85
C TYR A 149 -0.75 4.82 22.64
N LYS A 150 0.23 4.93 23.57
CA LYS A 150 0.58 6.21 24.19
C LYS A 150 1.96 6.63 23.66
N PRO A 151 2.06 7.74 22.90
CA PRO A 151 0.98 8.64 22.45
C PRO A 151 0.03 7.97 21.44
N THR A 152 -1.19 8.50 21.32
CA THR A 152 -2.16 8.04 20.31
C THR A 152 -1.58 8.30 18.93
N HIS A 153 -1.72 7.34 18.02
CA HIS A 153 -1.15 7.44 16.70
C HIS A 153 -2.26 7.39 15.65
N LEU A 154 -2.38 8.46 14.88
CA LEU A 154 -3.31 8.59 13.77
C LEU A 154 -2.55 8.39 12.46
N ARG A 155 -2.86 7.31 11.75
CA ARG A 155 -2.24 6.94 10.48
C ARG A 155 -3.19 7.23 9.33
N LEU A 156 -2.78 8.08 8.39
CA LEU A 156 -3.52 8.30 7.14
C LEU A 156 -3.23 7.20 6.13
N ALA A 157 -4.27 6.74 5.44
CA ALA A 157 -4.16 5.76 4.37
C ALA A 157 -3.36 6.33 3.16
N PRO A 158 -2.56 5.50 2.46
CA PRO A 158 -1.86 5.90 1.24
C PRO A 158 -2.70 6.62 0.18
N TRP A 159 -3.95 6.20 -0.03
CA TRP A 159 -4.90 6.79 -1.00
C TRP A 159 -5.97 7.65 -0.33
N VAL A 160 -5.70 8.32 0.79
CA VAL A 160 -6.67 9.28 1.34
C VAL A 160 -6.81 10.49 0.41
N HIS A 161 -8.03 10.93 0.11
CA HIS A 161 -8.32 12.00 -0.86
C HIS A 161 -9.11 13.14 -0.21
N ALA A 162 -9.16 14.31 -0.87
CA ALA A 162 -9.83 15.49 -0.32
C ALA A 162 -11.30 15.24 0.05
N ASN A 163 -11.97 14.29 -0.61
CA ASN A 163 -13.34 13.90 -0.28
C ASN A 163 -13.46 13.21 1.08
N ASP A 164 -12.38 12.63 1.60
CA ASP A 164 -12.33 11.94 2.89
C ASP A 164 -12.07 12.90 4.06
N ALA A 165 -11.78 14.17 3.79
CA ALA A 165 -11.43 15.16 4.82
C ALA A 165 -12.50 15.27 5.93
N CYS A 166 -13.79 15.14 5.58
CA CYS A 166 -14.88 15.14 6.56
C CYS A 166 -14.83 13.92 7.49
N GLU A 167 -14.49 12.75 6.96
CA GLU A 167 -14.36 11.53 7.74
C GLU A 167 -13.12 11.59 8.65
N VAL A 168 -11.99 12.06 8.11
CA VAL A 168 -10.75 12.28 8.85
C VAL A 168 -10.98 13.26 10.01
N GLU A 169 -11.64 14.39 9.74
CA GLU A 169 -11.98 15.37 10.78
C GLU A 169 -12.91 14.78 11.85
N SER A 170 -13.90 13.99 11.45
CA SER A 170 -14.83 13.36 12.40
C SER A 170 -14.11 12.42 13.37
N HIS A 171 -13.16 11.61 12.87
CA HIS A 171 -12.33 10.74 13.71
C HIS A 171 -11.40 11.55 14.64
N LEU A 172 -10.81 12.64 14.13
CA LEU A 172 -9.96 13.52 14.94
C LEU A 172 -10.71 14.16 16.11
N ARG A 173 -11.95 14.62 15.88
CA ARG A 173 -12.78 15.23 16.92
C ARG A 173 -13.21 14.25 18.02
N MET A 174 -13.13 12.95 17.77
CA MET A 174 -13.39 11.93 18.80
C MET A 174 -12.20 11.72 19.76
N LEU A 175 -11.01 12.23 19.42
CA LEU A 175 -9.82 12.07 20.25
C LEU A 175 -9.80 13.09 21.39
N ALA A 176 -9.41 12.66 22.59
CA ALA A 176 -9.29 13.54 23.75
C ALA A 176 -8.26 14.66 23.51
N ASP A 177 -8.62 15.92 23.77
CA ASP A 177 -7.79 17.10 23.47
C ASP A 177 -6.50 17.24 24.30
N ASP A 178 -6.44 16.57 25.45
CA ASP A 178 -5.33 16.62 26.40
C ASP A 178 -4.28 15.50 26.21
N GLY A 179 -4.57 14.51 25.35
CA GLY A 179 -3.63 13.45 25.01
C GLY A 179 -2.66 13.84 23.90
N ASP A 180 -1.40 13.41 24.05
CA ASP A 180 -0.39 13.49 23.00
C ASP A 180 -0.80 12.68 21.77
N LEU A 181 -0.56 13.24 20.59
CA LEU A 181 -0.98 12.70 19.30
C LEU A 181 0.20 12.67 18.33
N ILE A 182 0.38 11.55 17.64
CA ILE A 182 1.21 11.46 16.44
C ILE A 182 0.28 11.43 15.23
N VAL A 183 0.47 12.36 14.29
CA VAL A 183 -0.20 12.38 13.00
C VAL A 183 0.80 11.89 11.94
N ASP A 184 0.56 10.70 11.41
CA ASP A 184 1.44 10.05 10.46
C ASP A 184 0.81 9.97 9.08
N ALA A 185 1.39 10.77 8.19
CA ALA A 185 1.07 10.88 6.79
C ALA A 185 2.21 10.36 5.90
N SER A 186 3.19 9.64 6.46
CA SER A 186 4.33 9.14 5.69
C SER A 186 3.95 8.07 4.65
N GLY A 187 2.80 7.41 4.84
CA GLY A 187 2.24 6.46 3.88
C GLY A 187 1.56 7.08 2.66
N MET A 188 1.19 8.37 2.74
CA MET A 188 0.42 9.03 1.67
C MET A 188 1.15 9.04 0.34
N GLU A 189 0.43 8.69 -0.73
CA GLU A 189 0.93 8.82 -2.09
C GLU A 189 0.93 10.30 -2.53
N ARG A 190 1.87 10.64 -3.40
CA ARG A 190 2.18 12.02 -3.82
C ARG A 190 1.00 12.74 -4.48
N PHE A 191 0.11 12.01 -5.12
CA PHE A 191 -1.04 12.56 -5.85
C PHE A 191 -2.22 12.94 -4.92
N CYS A 192 -2.14 12.57 -3.65
CA CYS A 192 -3.19 12.77 -2.65
C CYS A 192 -3.16 14.20 -2.06
N GLY A 193 -3.46 15.21 -2.88
CA GLY A 193 -3.79 16.58 -2.43
C GLY A 193 -2.77 17.29 -1.53
N ALA A 194 -3.10 18.49 -1.07
CA ALA A 194 -2.34 19.16 -0.03
C ALA A 194 -2.77 18.61 1.34
N LEU A 195 -1.83 18.09 2.14
CA LEU A 195 -2.08 17.55 3.48
C LEU A 195 -2.95 18.48 4.38
N THR A 196 -2.82 19.79 4.19
CA THR A 196 -3.59 20.83 4.89
C THR A 196 -5.06 20.92 4.48
N GLN A 197 -5.46 20.34 3.35
CA GLN A 197 -6.86 20.23 2.94
C GLN A 197 -7.54 18.98 3.53
N LEU A 198 -6.74 17.96 3.88
CA LEU A 198 -7.21 16.70 4.45
C LEU A 198 -7.36 16.78 5.97
N LEU A 199 -6.46 17.52 6.62
CA LEU A 199 -6.39 17.61 8.06
C LEU A 199 -6.79 19.00 8.55
N PRO A 200 -7.59 19.09 9.63
CA PRO A 200 -7.91 20.36 10.28
C PRO A 200 -6.71 20.85 11.12
N VAL A 201 -5.64 21.31 10.46
CA VAL A 201 -4.36 21.69 11.10
C VAL A 201 -4.57 22.75 12.19
N GLU A 202 -5.44 23.73 11.97
CA GLU A 202 -5.74 24.75 12.98
C GLU A 202 -6.36 24.17 14.25
N HIS A 203 -7.16 23.12 14.14
CA HIS A 203 -7.73 22.44 15.30
C HIS A 203 -6.65 21.65 16.03
N LEU A 204 -5.80 20.93 15.29
CA LEU A 204 -4.67 20.18 15.83
C LEU A 204 -3.68 21.07 16.59
N LEU A 205 -3.39 22.27 16.09
CA LEU A 205 -2.50 23.24 16.76
C LEU A 205 -3.06 23.82 18.07
N LYS A 206 -4.38 23.75 18.28
CA LYS A 206 -5.07 24.25 19.48
C LYS A 206 -5.22 23.19 20.57
N ARG A 207 -4.82 21.94 20.31
CA ARG A 207 -4.88 20.85 21.29
C ARG A 207 -3.97 21.16 22.48
N ARG A 208 -4.33 20.61 23.65
CA ARG A 208 -3.56 20.80 24.89
C ARG A 208 -2.38 19.84 24.96
N GLY A 209 -2.56 18.62 24.45
CA GLY A 209 -1.48 17.63 24.31
C GLY A 209 -0.54 17.97 23.15
N GLU A 210 0.66 17.39 23.15
CA GLU A 210 1.64 17.60 22.09
C GLU A 210 1.19 16.90 20.80
N VAL A 211 1.28 17.59 19.65
CA VAL A 211 1.00 17.01 18.33
C VAL A 211 2.29 16.90 17.53
N ARG A 212 2.77 15.68 17.33
CA ARG A 212 3.93 15.36 16.49
C ARG A 212 3.47 14.86 15.13
N TRP A 213 4.28 15.09 14.12
CA TRP A 213 3.95 14.82 12.72
C TRP A 213 5.01 13.93 12.10
N ILE A 214 4.61 12.86 11.43
CA ILE A 214 5.50 12.03 10.62
C ILE A 214 5.04 12.18 9.17
N VAL A 215 5.84 12.82 8.34
CA VAL A 215 5.43 13.14 6.96
C VAL A 215 6.54 12.92 5.96
N ARG A 216 6.16 12.74 4.69
CA ARG A 216 7.12 12.82 3.58
C ARG A 216 7.62 14.24 3.38
N SER A 217 8.85 14.37 2.89
CA SER A 217 9.53 15.66 2.67
C SER A 217 8.73 16.68 1.86
N GLU A 218 7.96 16.22 0.88
CA GLU A 218 7.11 17.05 0.02
C GLU A 218 5.96 17.73 0.77
N PHE A 219 5.52 17.17 1.90
CA PHE A 219 4.41 17.70 2.68
C PHE A 219 4.86 18.64 3.82
N SER A 220 6.15 18.64 4.19
CA SER A 220 6.63 19.39 5.35
C SER A 220 6.46 20.90 5.20
N ASN A 221 6.70 21.45 4.00
CA ASN A 221 6.60 22.88 3.75
C ASN A 221 5.17 23.40 3.94
N ALA A 222 4.17 22.63 3.51
CA ALA A 222 2.77 22.99 3.67
C ALA A 222 2.37 23.04 5.16
N LEU A 223 2.87 22.11 5.98
CA LEU A 223 2.64 22.12 7.43
C LEU A 223 3.31 23.30 8.12
N ILE A 224 4.55 23.61 7.75
CA ILE A 224 5.28 24.77 8.30
C ILE A 224 4.54 26.06 7.96
N GLN A 225 4.06 26.22 6.73
CA GLN A 225 3.25 27.37 6.30
C GLN A 225 1.91 27.45 7.06
N ALA A 226 1.35 26.31 7.45
CA ALA A 226 0.15 26.24 8.27
C ALA A 226 0.41 26.46 9.78
N GLY A 227 1.65 26.73 10.19
CA GLY A 227 2.02 27.08 11.57
C GLY A 227 2.55 25.93 12.42
N VAL A 228 2.79 24.74 11.84
CA VAL A 228 3.42 23.63 12.56
C VAL A 228 4.92 23.92 12.76
N ALA A 229 5.38 23.84 14.01
CA ALA A 229 6.79 24.02 14.33
C ALA A 229 7.64 22.90 13.71
N GLN A 230 8.75 23.26 13.05
CA GLN A 230 9.63 22.28 12.39
C GLN A 230 10.16 21.22 13.35
N SER A 231 10.37 21.54 14.63
CA SER A 231 10.79 20.59 15.66
C SER A 231 9.78 19.48 15.95
N MET A 232 8.52 19.67 15.55
CA MET A 232 7.44 18.69 15.72
C MET A 232 7.26 17.81 14.48
N ILE A 233 8.04 18.02 13.42
CA ILE A 233 7.93 17.30 12.15
C ILE A 233 9.11 16.35 12.01
N GLU A 234 8.82 15.06 12.08
CA GLU A 234 9.70 13.99 11.62
C GLU A 234 9.51 13.82 10.11
N ILE A 235 10.59 14.02 9.36
CA ILE A 235 10.58 13.85 7.90
C ILE A 235 11.02 12.43 7.58
N VAL A 236 10.11 11.66 7.00
CA VAL A 236 10.43 10.39 6.33
C VAL A 236 10.98 10.74 4.95
N PRO A 237 12.23 10.35 4.62
CA PRO A 237 12.79 10.57 3.30
C PRO A 237 11.94 9.83 2.28
N ALA A 238 11.23 10.58 1.46
CA ALA A 238 10.37 10.03 0.41
C ALA A 238 10.84 10.41 -0.98
N LEU A 239 12.02 11.01 -1.10
CA LEU A 239 12.64 11.04 -2.40
C LEU A 239 12.98 9.60 -2.75
N PRO A 240 12.50 9.07 -3.88
CA PRO A 240 13.15 7.94 -4.52
C PRO A 240 14.51 8.43 -5.04
N ILE A 241 15.33 8.98 -4.15
CA ILE A 241 16.66 9.51 -4.38
C ILE A 241 17.47 9.05 -3.18
N SER A 242 18.53 8.30 -3.45
CA SER A 242 19.44 7.80 -2.43
C SER A 242 20.12 8.95 -1.69
N ARG A 243 20.76 8.66 -0.54
CA ARG A 243 21.62 9.65 0.15
C ARG A 243 22.76 10.17 -0.72
N LYS A 244 23.09 9.49 -1.82
CA LYS A 244 24.11 9.89 -2.80
C LYS A 244 23.53 10.69 -3.98
N GLY A 245 22.22 10.94 -4.00
CA GLY A 245 21.56 11.66 -5.08
C GLY A 245 21.11 10.79 -6.26
N GLU A 246 21.01 9.47 -6.12
CA GLU A 246 20.65 8.57 -7.23
C GLU A 246 19.15 8.25 -7.22
N PRO A 247 18.41 8.36 -8.33
CA PRO A 247 17.01 7.93 -8.40
C PRO A 247 16.84 6.48 -7.96
N ILE A 248 15.73 6.16 -7.29
CA ILE A 248 15.35 4.83 -6.81
C ILE A 248 14.05 4.43 -7.48
N VAL A 249 14.10 3.62 -8.52
CA VAL A 249 12.88 3.11 -9.17
C VAL A 249 12.48 1.74 -8.66
N LEU A 250 11.20 1.42 -8.83
CA LEU A 250 10.52 0.24 -8.34
C LEU A 250 10.67 0.04 -6.82
N GLY A 251 11.05 1.06 -6.06
CA GLY A 251 11.27 0.97 -4.61
C GLY A 251 12.61 0.35 -4.18
N GLY A 252 13.62 0.28 -5.06
CA GLY A 252 14.95 -0.19 -4.66
C GLY A 252 16.02 -0.34 -5.75
N ILE A 253 15.73 -0.01 -7.00
CA ILE A 253 16.74 0.06 -8.06
C ILE A 253 17.38 1.44 -8.07
N PHE A 254 18.63 1.51 -7.60
CA PHE A 254 19.45 2.71 -7.67
C PHE A 254 19.92 2.95 -9.11
N VAL A 255 19.49 4.06 -9.70
CA VAL A 255 19.84 4.48 -11.05
C VAL A 255 21.05 5.42 -10.99
N GLY A 256 22.24 4.84 -10.85
CA GLY A 256 23.50 5.59 -10.94
C GLY A 256 23.97 5.82 -12.38
N SER A 257 23.33 5.20 -13.37
CA SER A 257 23.69 5.29 -14.78
C SER A 257 23.33 6.66 -15.37
N SER A 258 24.34 7.42 -15.77
CA SER A 258 24.17 8.71 -16.47
C SER A 258 23.41 8.54 -17.79
N GLU A 259 23.50 7.37 -18.42
CA GLU A 259 22.79 7.05 -19.66
C GLU A 259 21.27 6.92 -19.41
N LEU A 260 20.86 6.19 -18.37
CA LEU A 260 19.44 6.08 -17.99
C LEU A 260 18.86 7.45 -17.60
N ILE A 261 19.60 8.26 -16.84
CA ILE A 261 19.17 9.62 -16.48
C ILE A 261 19.02 10.49 -17.74
N SER A 262 19.94 10.38 -18.70
CA SER A 262 19.88 11.10 -19.97
C SER A 262 18.63 10.73 -20.78
N PHE A 263 18.36 9.43 -20.96
CA PHE A 263 17.15 8.97 -21.65
C PHE A 263 15.86 9.41 -20.95
N ALA A 264 15.85 9.45 -19.61
CA ALA A 264 14.73 9.96 -18.84
C ALA A 264 14.51 11.46 -19.05
N LYS A 265 15.58 12.28 -19.02
CA LYS A 265 15.51 13.72 -19.33
C LYS A 265 15.00 13.98 -20.75
N ALA A 266 15.38 13.13 -21.71
CA ALA A 266 14.96 13.22 -23.11
C ALA A 266 13.56 12.66 -23.38
N GLY A 267 12.92 12.01 -22.40
CA GLY A 267 11.61 11.39 -22.57
C GLY A 267 11.60 10.11 -23.42
N GLU A 268 12.75 9.45 -23.59
CA GLU A 268 12.93 8.30 -24.47
C GLU A 268 12.46 6.99 -23.83
N ARG A 269 11.15 6.86 -23.57
CA ARG A 269 10.57 5.72 -22.83
C ARG A 269 10.96 4.35 -23.38
N MET A 270 10.93 4.17 -24.70
CA MET A 270 11.28 2.87 -25.32
C MET A 270 12.76 2.51 -25.12
N GLN A 271 13.63 3.51 -25.10
CA GLN A 271 15.06 3.32 -24.90
C GLN A 271 15.35 3.02 -23.42
N LEU A 272 14.69 3.73 -22.50
CA LEU A 272 14.71 3.41 -21.07
C LEU A 272 14.29 1.97 -20.80
N VAL A 273 13.18 1.50 -21.36
CA VAL A 273 12.71 0.12 -21.18
C VAL A 273 13.78 -0.88 -21.63
N ARG A 274 14.40 -0.66 -22.79
CA ARG A 274 15.47 -1.53 -23.29
C ARG A 274 16.69 -1.52 -22.36
N SER A 275 17.12 -0.34 -21.94
CA SER A 275 18.28 -0.16 -21.07
C SER A 275 18.06 -0.76 -19.67
N PHE A 276 16.89 -0.54 -19.07
CA PHE A 276 16.52 -1.15 -17.79
C PHE A 276 16.53 -2.68 -17.84
N ARG A 277 16.02 -3.29 -18.92
CA ARG A 277 16.08 -4.75 -19.09
C ARG A 277 17.50 -5.27 -19.24
N LYS A 278 18.35 -4.52 -19.93
CA LYS A 278 19.76 -4.85 -20.14
C LYS A 278 20.54 -4.77 -18.82
N GLU A 279 20.29 -3.74 -18.02
CA GLU A 279 21.07 -3.45 -16.81
C GLU A 279 20.60 -4.24 -15.58
N TYR A 280 19.30 -4.49 -15.43
CA TYR A 280 18.73 -5.05 -14.19
C TYR A 280 17.93 -6.36 -14.37
N SER A 281 18.06 -7.04 -15.52
CA SER A 281 17.36 -8.30 -15.82
C SER A 281 15.85 -8.28 -15.58
N LEU A 282 15.20 -7.16 -15.90
CA LEU A 282 13.76 -6.96 -15.68
C LEU A 282 12.92 -7.57 -16.81
N THR A 283 11.67 -7.92 -16.49
CA THR A 283 10.64 -8.18 -17.51
C THR A 283 10.28 -6.89 -18.28
N ILE A 284 9.56 -7.03 -19.40
CA ILE A 284 9.10 -5.87 -20.19
C ILE A 284 8.18 -4.97 -19.36
N GLU A 285 7.28 -5.56 -18.57
CA GLU A 285 6.35 -4.82 -17.72
C GLU A 285 7.11 -4.05 -16.62
N GLN A 286 7.99 -4.73 -15.89
CA GLN A 286 8.80 -4.11 -14.82
C GLN A 286 9.69 -2.99 -15.36
N ALA A 287 10.33 -3.19 -16.52
CA ALA A 287 11.13 -2.15 -17.14
C ALA A 287 10.28 -0.97 -17.64
N SER A 288 9.04 -1.22 -18.06
CA SER A 288 8.09 -0.16 -18.45
C SER A 288 7.61 0.67 -17.26
N LYS A 289 7.44 0.04 -16.09
CA LYS A 289 7.16 0.72 -14.82
C LYS A 289 8.38 1.52 -14.35
N ALA A 290 9.57 0.91 -14.32
CA ALA A 290 10.82 1.57 -13.95
C ALA A 290 11.12 2.79 -14.83
N ALA A 291 10.89 2.69 -16.14
CA ALA A 291 11.05 3.80 -17.06
C ALA A 291 10.10 4.96 -16.76
N ALA A 292 8.83 4.67 -16.46
CA ALA A 292 7.85 5.69 -16.10
C ALA A 292 8.21 6.40 -14.80
N GLU A 293 8.57 5.64 -13.76
CA GLU A 293 9.01 6.19 -12.49
C GLU A 293 10.27 7.05 -12.64
N LEU A 294 11.30 6.58 -13.36
CA LEU A 294 12.53 7.36 -13.54
C LEU A 294 12.25 8.70 -14.22
N MET A 295 11.43 8.69 -15.27
CA MET A 295 11.02 9.90 -15.98
C MET A 295 10.30 10.88 -15.04
N GLU A 296 9.41 10.38 -14.19
CA GLU A 296 8.71 11.21 -13.21
C GLU A 296 9.69 11.80 -12.17
N ILE A 297 10.60 10.98 -11.64
CA ILE A 297 11.60 11.42 -10.65
C ILE A 297 12.45 12.55 -11.21
N VAL A 298 12.96 12.37 -12.44
CA VAL A 298 13.81 13.34 -13.14
C VAL A 298 13.06 14.62 -13.51
N ALA A 299 11.78 14.52 -13.90
CA ALA A 299 10.95 15.70 -14.18
C ALA A 299 10.72 16.55 -12.93
N CYS A 300 10.62 15.90 -11.77
CA CYS A 300 10.32 16.56 -10.50
C CYS A 300 11.58 17.02 -9.75
N HIS A 301 12.72 16.41 -10.03
CA HIS A 301 14.00 16.70 -9.42
C HIS A 301 15.04 16.86 -10.53
N PRO A 302 15.36 18.09 -10.96
CA PRO A 302 16.38 18.33 -11.97
C PRO A 302 17.72 17.83 -11.45
N MET A 303 18.09 16.61 -11.85
CA MET A 303 19.36 16.00 -11.49
C MET A 303 20.47 16.72 -12.26
N HIS A 304 21.54 17.14 -11.58
CA HIS A 304 22.72 17.77 -12.21
C HIS A 304 23.70 16.73 -12.73
#